data_AF-A0A957P5D9-F1
#
_entry.id   AF-A0A957P5D9-F1
#
_cell.length_a   1.000
_cell.length_b   1.000
_cell.length_c   1.000
_cell.angle_alpha   90.00
_cell.angle_beta   90.00
_cell.angle_gamma   90.00
#
_symmetry.space_group_name_H-M   'P 1'
#
loop_
_entity.id
_entity.type
_entity.pdbx_description
1 polymer ?
#
loop_
_entity_poly.entity_id
_entity_poly.type
_entity_poly.pdbx_seq_one_letter_code
_entity_poly.pdbx_strand_id
1 'polypeptide(L)'
;MSNTMNSAHHQAPTIGIIPNDTLGHNMAGPGIRDWELAHVLAQHLRVQLIFPPMVKLDPALTPRQQNGIALPITLHKCTDAAQLRTFAAQCDVLMTRGTILTAYPFLTQLGKPLVVDIYIPFLLENLERESHADDLRQI
;
A
#
# COMPACT_ATOMS: atom_id res chain seq x y z
N MET A 1 22.83 -42.78 8.82
CA MET A 1 22.36 -41.90 7.73
C MET A 1 21.38 -40.93 8.35
N SER A 2 21.88 -39.75 8.75
CA SER A 2 21.10 -38.74 9.46
C SER A 2 20.29 -37.91 8.47
N ASN A 3 18.97 -37.92 8.61
CA ASN A 3 18.07 -37.01 7.90
C ASN A 3 18.17 -35.63 8.54
N THR A 4 18.90 -34.72 7.91
CA THR A 4 18.88 -33.30 8.24
C THR A 4 17.56 -32.72 7.69
N MET A 5 16.53 -32.69 8.54
CA MET A 5 15.39 -31.81 8.31
C MET A 5 15.91 -30.38 8.32
N ASN A 6 16.07 -29.81 7.13
CA ASN A 6 16.38 -28.41 6.92
C ASN A 6 15.18 -27.59 7.38
N SER A 7 15.16 -27.20 8.65
CA SER A 7 14.22 -26.22 9.18
C SER A 7 14.61 -24.84 8.63
N ALA A 8 14.23 -24.60 7.37
CA ALA A 8 14.18 -23.25 6.85
C ALA A 8 13.15 -22.50 7.72
N HIS A 9 13.64 -21.72 8.68
CA HIS A 9 12.84 -20.68 9.31
C HIS A 9 12.36 -19.76 8.19
N HIS A 10 11.17 -20.02 7.64
CA HIS A 10 10.56 -19.13 6.67
C HIS A 10 10.28 -17.84 7.43
N GLN A 11 11.10 -16.81 7.20
CA GLN A 11 10.84 -15.49 7.75
C GLN A 11 9.41 -15.10 7.37
N ALA A 12 8.68 -14.46 8.28
CA ALA A 12 7.33 -14.02 7.98
C ALA A 12 7.34 -13.15 6.71
N PRO A 13 6.43 -13.38 5.75
CA PRO A 13 6.43 -12.66 4.48
C PRO A 13 6.30 -11.16 4.72
N THR A 14 6.84 -10.37 3.79
CA THR A 14 6.77 -8.91 3.83
C THR A 14 5.77 -8.40 2.81
N ILE A 15 4.73 -7.69 3.26
CA ILE A 15 3.83 -6.94 2.37
C ILE A 15 4.31 -5.51 2.20
N GLY A 16 4.39 -5.05 0.96
CA GLY A 16 4.55 -3.66 0.62
C GLY A 16 3.18 -3.04 0.32
N ILE A 17 2.67 -2.20 1.21
CA ILE A 17 1.51 -1.37 0.95
C ILE A 17 2.00 -0.07 0.34
N ILE A 18 1.51 0.28 -0.86
CA ILE A 18 1.86 1.51 -1.57
C ILE A 18 0.63 2.41 -1.58
N PRO A 19 0.55 3.39 -0.64
CA PRO A 19 -0.59 4.29 -0.53
C PRO A 19 -0.71 5.21 -1.74
N ASN A 20 -1.93 5.63 -2.05
CA ASN A 20 -2.22 6.69 -3.02
C ASN A 20 -2.60 8.03 -2.36
N ASP A 21 -2.74 8.04 -1.03
CA ASP A 21 -3.20 9.20 -0.27
C ASP A 21 -2.26 9.46 0.92
N THR A 22 -2.25 10.71 1.36
CA THR A 22 -1.36 11.20 2.42
C THR A 22 -1.66 10.51 3.75
N LEU A 23 -0.62 10.10 4.48
CA LEU A 23 -0.74 9.68 5.87
C LEU A 23 -0.19 10.77 6.81
N GLY A 24 -0.97 11.14 7.82
CA GLY A 24 -0.66 12.19 8.78
C GLY A 24 -1.78 12.44 9.78
N HIS A 25 -1.76 13.57 10.48
CA HIS A 25 -2.74 13.84 11.54
C HIS A 25 -4.20 13.95 11.04
N ASN A 26 -4.40 14.47 9.81
CA ASN A 26 -5.73 14.72 9.22
C ASN A 26 -5.94 13.88 7.95
N MET A 27 -5.93 12.56 8.09
CA MET A 27 -6.13 11.64 6.97
C MET A 27 -7.57 11.65 6.47
N ALA A 28 -7.73 11.60 5.15
CA ALA A 28 -9.01 11.23 4.54
C ALA A 28 -9.21 9.71 4.60
N GLY A 29 -10.43 9.26 4.29
CA GLY A 29 -10.81 7.84 4.31
C GLY A 29 -9.80 6.88 3.66
N PRO A 30 -9.23 7.18 2.47
CA PRO A 30 -8.26 6.29 1.85
C PRO A 30 -6.93 6.21 2.61
N GLY A 31 -6.44 7.32 3.15
CA GLY A 31 -5.27 7.31 4.04
C GLY A 31 -5.54 6.53 5.34
N ILE A 32 -6.68 6.78 5.99
CA ILE A 32 -7.10 6.03 7.19
C ILE A 32 -7.11 4.52 6.90
N ARG A 33 -7.65 4.11 5.76
CA ARG A 33 -7.73 2.70 5.38
C ARG A 33 -6.34 2.05 5.28
N ASP A 34 -5.42 2.63 4.52
CA ASP A 34 -4.07 2.07 4.37
C ASP A 34 -3.33 2.01 5.72
N TRP A 35 -3.51 3.04 6.55
CA TRP A 35 -2.94 3.09 7.90
C TRP A 35 -3.49 1.99 8.82
N GLU A 36 -4.82 1.87 8.92
CA GLU A 36 -5.45 0.87 9.78
C GLU A 36 -5.20 -0.56 9.30
N LEU A 37 -5.25 -0.78 7.99
CA LEU A 37 -4.97 -2.08 7.40
C LEU A 37 -3.53 -2.52 7.66
N ALA A 38 -2.56 -1.61 7.58
CA ALA A 38 -1.17 -1.89 7.94
C ALA A 38 -1.05 -2.41 9.39
N HIS A 39 -1.81 -1.85 10.33
CA HIS A 39 -1.78 -2.28 11.74
C HIS A 39 -2.39 -3.67 11.95
N VAL A 40 -3.50 -3.97 11.28
CA VAL A 40 -4.12 -5.30 11.34
C VAL A 40 -3.19 -6.36 10.72
N LEU A 41 -2.62 -6.07 9.55
CA LEU A 41 -1.71 -6.98 8.86
C LEU A 41 -0.41 -7.21 9.65
N ALA A 42 0.09 -6.19 10.35
CA ALA A 42 1.31 -6.29 11.14
C ALA A 42 1.22 -7.28 12.32
N GLN A 43 0.01 -7.75 12.67
CA GLN A 43 -0.19 -8.83 13.63
C GLN A 43 0.20 -10.21 13.07
N HIS A 44 0.32 -10.34 11.75
CA HIS A 44 0.54 -11.62 11.06
C HIS A 44 1.82 -11.66 10.24
N LEU A 45 2.31 -10.51 9.76
CA LEU A 45 3.38 -10.42 8.78
C LEU A 45 4.12 -9.08 8.86
N ARG A 46 5.28 -8.96 8.20
CA ARG A 46 6.03 -7.69 8.19
C ARG A 46 5.38 -6.74 7.18
N VAL A 47 5.22 -5.48 7.55
CA VAL A 47 4.57 -4.47 6.70
C VAL A 47 5.56 -3.37 6.36
N GLN A 48 5.66 -3.04 5.08
CA GLN A 48 6.31 -1.83 4.60
C GLN A 48 5.25 -0.91 4.01
N LEU A 49 5.10 0.29 4.57
CA LEU A 49 4.33 1.37 3.94
C LEU A 49 5.30 2.19 3.09
N ILE A 50 5.18 2.06 1.77
CA ILE A 50 6.11 2.64 0.80
C ILE A 50 5.41 3.77 0.08
N PHE A 51 5.76 5.01 0.43
CA PHE A 51 5.08 6.21 -0.06
C PHE A 51 5.73 6.68 -1.36
N PRO A 52 4.99 6.68 -2.48
CA PRO A 52 5.50 7.21 -3.73
C PRO A 52 5.92 8.69 -3.60
N PRO A 53 6.78 9.20 -4.50
CA PRO A 53 7.22 10.60 -4.48
C PRO A 53 6.08 11.61 -4.34
N MET A 54 4.96 11.38 -5.03
CA MET A 54 3.80 12.27 -5.04
C MET A 54 2.92 12.24 -3.77
N VAL A 55 3.07 11.22 -2.91
CA VAL A 55 2.21 11.02 -1.73
C VAL A 55 2.91 11.54 -0.49
N LYS A 56 2.27 12.42 0.29
CA LYS A 56 2.91 13.00 1.48
C LYS A 56 2.87 12.00 2.65
N LEU A 57 3.90 12.07 3.49
CA LEU A 57 3.97 11.40 4.78
C LEU A 57 4.29 12.48 5.81
N ASP A 58 3.48 12.57 6.85
CA ASP A 58 3.81 13.34 8.04
C ASP A 58 4.99 12.68 8.76
N PRO A 59 6.14 13.37 8.92
CA PRO A 59 7.32 12.79 9.56
C PRO A 59 7.14 12.50 11.05
N ALA A 60 6.12 13.09 11.69
CA ALA A 60 5.80 12.81 13.08
C ALA A 60 4.92 11.55 13.26
N LEU A 61 4.39 11.00 12.17
CA LEU A 61 3.53 9.82 12.24
C LEU A 61 4.34 8.56 12.56
N THR A 62 4.00 7.91 13.66
CA THR A 62 4.64 6.67 14.11
C THR A 62 3.63 5.52 14.20
N PRO A 63 3.99 4.29 13.81
CA PRO A 63 3.11 3.14 13.98
C PRO A 63 2.74 2.91 15.45
N ARG A 64 1.50 2.48 15.68
CA ARG A 64 1.03 2.15 17.03
C ARG A 64 1.76 0.94 17.59
N GLN A 65 1.85 0.92 18.91
CA GLN A 65 2.29 -0.23 19.67
C GLN A 65 1.08 -1.04 20.16
N GLN A 66 1.26 -2.36 20.31
CA GLN A 66 0.29 -3.25 20.91
C GLN A 66 0.85 -3.78 22.23
N ASN A 67 0.21 -3.48 23.36
CA ASN A 67 0.69 -3.83 24.70
C ASN A 67 2.14 -3.37 24.97
N GLY A 68 2.51 -2.18 24.48
CA GLY A 68 3.87 -1.63 24.60
C GLY A 68 4.90 -2.24 23.62
N ILE A 69 4.49 -3.16 22.75
CA ILE A 69 5.37 -3.79 21.76
C ILE A 69 5.17 -3.11 20.40
N ALA A 70 6.27 -2.73 19.74
CA ALA A 70 6.23 -2.17 18.40
C ALA A 70 5.75 -3.24 17.38
N LEU A 71 4.78 -2.85 16.56
CA LEU A 71 4.36 -3.67 15.42
C LEU A 71 5.45 -3.64 14.33
N PRO A 72 5.62 -4.72 13.54
CA PRO A 72 6.62 -4.82 12.48
C PRO A 72 6.24 -4.00 11.24
N ILE A 73 6.07 -2.68 11.40
CA ILE A 73 5.71 -1.73 10.36
C ILE A 73 6.90 -0.79 10.12
N THR A 74 7.37 -0.72 8.87
CA THR A 74 8.39 0.24 8.44
C THR A 74 7.78 1.24 7.47
N LEU A 75 8.09 2.54 7.65
CA LEU A 75 7.66 3.61 6.76
C LEU A 75 8.81 4.02 5.83
N HIS A 76 8.54 4.09 4.52
CA HIS A 76 9.53 4.48 3.51
C HIS A 76 9.00 5.64 2.66
N LYS A 77 9.51 6.86 2.87
CA LYS A 77 9.21 8.00 2.00
C LYS A 77 10.18 8.04 0.82
N CYS A 78 9.72 7.70 -0.38
CA CYS A 78 10.55 7.74 -1.58
C CYS A 78 10.71 9.16 -2.11
N THR A 79 11.92 9.52 -2.53
CA THR A 79 12.18 10.79 -3.24
C THR A 79 11.94 10.68 -4.75
N ASP A 80 12.09 9.49 -5.31
CA ASP A 80 11.92 9.21 -6.74
C ASP A 80 11.36 7.81 -7.01
N ALA A 81 11.11 7.51 -8.29
CA ALA A 81 10.58 6.22 -8.73
C ALA A 81 11.60 5.07 -8.59
N ALA A 82 12.90 5.36 -8.59
CA ALA A 82 13.93 4.32 -8.44
C ALA A 82 13.95 3.79 -7.00
N GLN A 83 13.83 4.67 -6.00
CA GLN A 83 13.66 4.25 -4.60
C GLN A 83 12.37 3.46 -4.38
N LEU A 84 11.25 3.91 -4.98
CA LEU A 84 9.99 3.17 -4.93
C LEU A 84 10.18 1.75 -5.48
N ARG A 85 10.87 1.61 -6.62
CA ARG A 85 11.21 0.30 -7.19
C ARG A 85 12.05 -0.54 -6.25
N THR A 86 13.07 0.03 -5.63
CA THR A 86 13.97 -0.69 -4.71
C THR A 86 13.20 -1.26 -3.52
N PHE A 87 12.42 -0.43 -2.81
CA PHE A 87 11.64 -0.91 -1.65
C PHE A 87 10.56 -1.90 -2.09
N ALA A 88 9.84 -1.62 -3.19
CA ALA A 88 8.84 -2.53 -3.71
C ALA A 88 9.44 -3.88 -4.10
N ALA A 89 10.66 -3.91 -4.65
CA ALA A 89 11.36 -5.14 -5.02
C ALA A 89 11.74 -6.02 -3.81
N GLN A 90 11.94 -5.43 -2.63
CA GLN A 90 12.29 -6.13 -1.39
C GLN A 90 11.09 -6.81 -0.68
N CYS A 91 9.87 -6.51 -1.09
CA CYS A 91 8.66 -7.13 -0.51
C CYS A 91 8.30 -8.45 -1.22
N ASP A 92 7.62 -9.37 -0.54
CA ASP A 92 7.16 -10.64 -1.15
C ASP A 92 5.84 -10.45 -1.91
N VAL A 93 4.98 -9.56 -1.41
CA VAL A 93 3.68 -9.21 -2.01
C VAL A 93 3.51 -7.70 -1.98
N LEU A 94 2.86 -7.14 -3.00
CA LEU A 94 2.51 -5.73 -3.06
C LEU A 94 1.00 -5.55 -2.97
N MET A 95 0.58 -4.51 -2.27
CA MET A 95 -0.79 -4.01 -2.26
C MET A 95 -0.79 -2.54 -2.66
N THR A 96 -1.63 -2.18 -3.62
CA THR A 96 -1.77 -0.79 -4.06
C THR A 96 -3.12 -0.56 -4.72
N ARG A 97 -3.31 0.59 -5.36
CA ARG A 97 -4.52 1.00 -6.05
C ARG A 97 -4.26 1.22 -7.54
N GLY A 98 -5.31 1.11 -8.35
CA GLY A 98 -5.20 1.26 -9.81
C GLY A 98 -4.53 2.57 -10.24
N THR A 99 -4.81 3.68 -9.56
CA THR A 99 -4.21 4.99 -9.85
C THR A 99 -2.70 5.02 -9.66
N ILE A 100 -2.16 4.29 -8.68
CA ILE A 100 -0.71 4.14 -8.50
C ILE A 100 -0.10 3.31 -9.62
N LEU A 101 -0.79 2.27 -10.10
CA LEU A 101 -0.30 1.48 -11.23
C LEU A 101 -0.27 2.29 -12.54
N THR A 102 -1.21 3.22 -12.72
CA THR A 102 -1.16 4.17 -13.83
C THR A 102 0.06 5.08 -13.77
N ALA A 103 0.40 5.58 -12.57
CA ALA A 103 1.56 6.46 -12.38
C ALA A 103 2.92 5.71 -12.38
N TYR A 104 2.93 4.46 -11.89
CA TYR A 104 4.13 3.64 -11.69
C TYR A 104 3.91 2.24 -12.27
N PRO A 105 3.78 2.09 -13.61
CA PRO A 105 3.41 0.84 -14.25
C PRO A 105 4.46 -0.27 -14.04
N PHE A 106 5.69 0.08 -13.70
CA PHE A 106 6.74 -0.91 -13.42
C PHE A 106 6.40 -1.84 -12.24
N LEU A 107 5.48 -1.45 -11.34
CA LEU A 107 5.08 -2.27 -10.20
C LEU A 107 4.45 -3.60 -10.65
N THR A 108 3.79 -3.63 -11.81
CA THR A 108 3.22 -4.86 -12.39
C THR A 108 4.28 -5.77 -13.00
N GLN A 109 5.47 -5.24 -13.27
CA GLN A 109 6.58 -5.93 -13.93
C GLN A 109 7.55 -6.58 -12.93
N LEU A 110 7.31 -6.45 -11.62
CA LEU A 110 8.19 -6.97 -10.58
C LEU A 110 8.05 -8.49 -10.34
N GLY A 111 7.17 -9.18 -11.07
CA GLY A 111 7.05 -10.64 -11.02
C GLY A 111 6.58 -11.20 -9.67
N LYS A 112 5.84 -10.41 -8.89
CA LYS A 112 5.36 -10.75 -7.55
C LYS A 112 3.83 -10.65 -7.45
N PRO A 113 3.20 -11.35 -6.49
CA PRO A 113 1.79 -11.16 -6.20
C PRO A 113 1.45 -9.69 -5.99
N LEU A 114 0.45 -9.20 -6.72
CA LEU A 114 -0.02 -7.82 -6.71
C LEU A 114 -1.51 -7.79 -6.35
N VAL A 115 -1.83 -7.23 -5.20
CA VAL A 115 -3.18 -6.98 -4.72
C VAL A 115 -3.56 -5.55 -5.14
N VAL A 116 -4.65 -5.43 -5.90
CA VAL A 116 -5.19 -4.12 -6.29
C VAL A 116 -6.46 -3.87 -5.48
N ASP A 117 -6.40 -2.88 -4.59
CA ASP A 117 -7.55 -2.43 -3.83
C ASP A 117 -8.44 -1.54 -4.71
N ILE A 118 -9.71 -1.94 -4.84
CA ILE A 118 -10.75 -1.22 -5.58
C ILE A 118 -11.65 -0.43 -4.61
N TYR A 119 -11.17 -0.18 -3.38
CA TYR A 119 -11.84 0.65 -2.39
C TYR A 119 -12.12 2.07 -2.93
N ILE A 120 -13.38 2.49 -2.77
CA ILE A 120 -14.02 3.62 -3.42
C ILE A 120 -13.89 3.52 -4.95
N PRO A 121 -14.84 2.84 -5.60
CA PRO A 121 -14.82 2.65 -7.04
C PRO A 121 -15.25 3.95 -7.74
N PHE A 122 -14.48 5.03 -7.59
CA PHE A 122 -14.71 6.30 -8.28
C PHE A 122 -14.85 6.10 -9.78
N LEU A 123 -14.21 5.06 -10.35
CA LEU A 123 -14.44 4.66 -11.74
C LEU A 123 -15.92 4.32 -12.02
N LEU A 124 -16.58 3.54 -11.15
CA LEU A 124 -18.00 3.21 -11.29
C LEU A 124 -18.89 4.43 -11.02
N GLU A 125 -18.58 5.22 -9.99
CA GLU A 125 -19.31 6.46 -9.71
C GLU A 125 -19.22 7.45 -10.89
N ASN A 126 -18.03 7.58 -11.47
CA ASN A 126 -17.81 8.45 -12.63
C ASN A 126 -18.57 7.92 -13.85
N LEU A 127 -18.63 6.60 -14.08
CA LEU A 127 -19.41 6.05 -15.19
C LEU A 127 -20.89 6.46 -15.11
N GLU A 128 -21.50 6.37 -13.92
CA GLU A 128 -22.89 6.82 -13.70
C GLU A 128 -23.03 8.34 -13.78
N ARG A 129 -22.05 9.11 -13.30
CA ARG A 129 -22.09 10.57 -13.42
C ARG A 129 -22.00 11.03 -14.88
N GLU A 130 -21.16 10.38 -15.67
CA GLU A 130 -21.00 10.69 -17.09
C GLU A 130 -22.19 10.19 -17.93
N SER A 131 -22.86 9.09 -17.54
CA SER A 131 -24.07 8.62 -18.24
C SER A 131 -25.25 9.60 -18.15
N HIS A 132 -25.25 10.48 -17.14
CA HIS A 132 -26.25 11.55 -16.97
C HIS A 132 -25.71 12.96 -17.30
N ALA A 133 -24.47 13.07 -17.79
CA ALA A 133 -23.87 14.38 -18.08
C ALA A 133 -24.56 15.14 -19.22
N ASP A 134 -25.20 14.43 -20.16
CA ASP A 134 -25.94 15.05 -21.25
C ASP A 134 -27.31 15.61 -20.81
N ASP A 135 -27.93 15.04 -19.78
CA ASP A 135 -29.22 15.51 -19.23
C ASP A 135 -29.08 16.85 -18.48
N LEU A 136 -27.92 17.09 -17.85
CA LEU A 136 -27.64 18.32 -17.09
C LEU A 136 -27.10 19.48 -17.94
N ARG A 137 -26.61 19.20 -19.16
CA ARG A 137 -26.14 20.24 -20.10
C ARG A 137 -27.27 20.92 -20.89
N GLN A 138 -28.50 20.45 -20.75
CA GLN A 138 -29.69 20.98 -21.43
C GLN A 138 -30.52 21.95 -20.55
N ILE A 139 -30.02 22.32 -19.37
CA ILE A 139 -30.59 23.33 -18.46
C ILE A 139 -29.67 24.54 -18.45
#